data_AF-A0A563EUU9-F1
#
_entry.id   AF-A0A563EUU9-F1
#
_cell.length_a   1.000
_cell.length_b   1.000
_cell.length_c   1.000
_cell.angle_alpha   90.00
_cell.angle_beta   90.00
_cell.angle_gamma   90.00
#
_symmetry.space_group_name_H-M   'P 1'
#
loop_
_entity.id
_entity.type
_entity.pdbx_description
1 polymer ?
#
loop_
_entity_poly.entity_id
_entity_poly.type
_entity_poly.pdbx_seq_one_letter_code
_entity_poly.pdbx_strand_id
1 'polypeptide(L)'
;MFRSDPALDRLVGRAIKAARDLGHPRTGSEHLLLALHPDNPAIRAAVHAAAPLGAGAAADREVLAPLGVAHLVDLTSVDRPPRREPLLPLGVAKARQRCARLDPPLGLDAQAVYEASLRLALARRERVHRPHHLAMALLALDPGVAWVLATAGLDREAMLAELVAQFPPPRRNAFLRAERRIGRSVRHNDIVRRYQHTTGRIATAHLGRVL
;
A
#
# COMPACT_ATOMS: atom_id res chain seq x y z
N MET A 1 3.25 -5.95 23.80
CA MET A 1 2.35 -6.55 22.79
C MET A 1 2.01 -5.49 21.76
N PHE A 2 2.23 -5.77 20.48
CA PHE A 2 1.86 -4.88 19.37
C PHE A 2 0.35 -5.05 19.08
N ARG A 3 -0.37 -3.95 18.80
CA ARG A 3 -1.84 -3.97 18.66
C ARG A 3 -2.28 -3.33 17.33
N SER A 4 -3.33 -3.88 16.71
CA SER A 4 -4.04 -3.18 15.62
C SER A 4 -4.91 -2.08 16.23
N ASP A 5 -4.98 -0.92 15.59
CA ASP A 5 -5.94 0.12 15.92
C ASP A 5 -7.32 -0.26 15.34
N PRO A 6 -8.41 -0.29 16.13
CA PRO A 6 -9.76 -0.52 15.59
C PRO A 6 -10.15 0.44 14.46
N ALA A 7 -9.57 1.64 14.42
CA ALA A 7 -9.77 2.59 13.32
C ALA A 7 -9.17 2.08 11.99
N LEU A 8 -8.06 1.35 12.05
CA LEU A 8 -7.46 0.73 10.87
C LEU A 8 -8.35 -0.41 10.35
N ASP A 9 -8.90 -1.23 11.24
CA ASP A 9 -9.81 -2.32 10.85
C ASP A 9 -11.08 -1.76 10.18
N ARG A 10 -11.64 -0.66 10.72
CA ARG A 10 -12.76 0.06 10.10
C ARG A 10 -12.40 0.64 8.73
N LEU A 11 -11.19 1.17 8.57
CA LEU A 11 -10.72 1.68 7.28
C LEU A 11 -10.65 0.57 6.23
N VAL A 12 -10.07 -0.58 6.58
CA VAL A 12 -10.04 -1.75 5.67
C VAL A 12 -11.46 -2.21 5.34
N GLY A 13 -12.36 -2.24 6.32
CA GLY A 13 -13.78 -2.54 6.09
C GLY A 13 -14.45 -1.57 5.11
N ARG A 14 -14.16 -0.27 5.20
CA ARG A 14 -14.64 0.74 4.23
C ARG A 14 -14.06 0.54 2.84
N ALA A 15 -12.78 0.15 2.72
CA ALA A 15 -12.17 -0.13 1.42
C ALA A 15 -12.84 -1.34 0.74
N ILE A 16 -13.11 -2.40 1.49
CA ILE A 16 -13.83 -3.59 1.00
C ILE A 16 -15.25 -3.21 0.57
N LYS A 17 -15.95 -2.42 1.39
CA LYS A 17 -17.28 -1.89 1.03
C LYS A 17 -17.22 -1.07 -0.26
N ALA A 18 -16.25 -0.18 -0.40
CA ALA A 18 -16.09 0.63 -1.60
C ALA A 18 -15.86 -0.23 -2.85
N ALA A 19 -14.95 -1.23 -2.78
CA ALA A 19 -14.72 -2.15 -3.89
C ALA A 19 -16.01 -2.89 -4.30
N ARG A 20 -16.80 -3.36 -3.32
CA ARG A 20 -18.10 -4.00 -3.59
C ARG A 20 -19.10 -3.04 -4.21
N ASP A 21 -19.26 -1.85 -3.64
CA ASP A 21 -20.22 -0.84 -4.11
C ASP A 21 -19.89 -0.38 -5.55
N LEU A 22 -18.62 -0.44 -5.94
CA LEU A 22 -18.12 -0.14 -7.30
C LEU A 22 -18.20 -1.34 -8.26
N GLY A 23 -18.58 -2.53 -7.78
CA GLY A 23 -18.58 -3.76 -8.58
C GLY A 23 -17.18 -4.25 -8.97
N HIS A 24 -16.14 -3.81 -8.26
CA HIS A 24 -14.76 -4.22 -8.56
C HIS A 24 -14.49 -5.62 -8.01
N PRO A 25 -13.82 -6.50 -8.79
CA PRO A 25 -13.65 -7.91 -8.41
C PRO A 25 -12.72 -8.12 -7.21
N ARG A 26 -11.97 -7.08 -6.80
CA ARG A 26 -10.93 -7.13 -5.76
C ARG A 26 -10.87 -5.80 -5.01
N THR A 27 -10.45 -5.86 -3.75
CA THR A 27 -10.08 -4.67 -2.97
C THR A 27 -8.60 -4.33 -3.21
N GLY A 28 -8.31 -3.46 -4.18
CA GLY A 28 -6.97 -2.92 -4.47
C GLY A 28 -6.51 -1.77 -3.55
N SER A 29 -5.29 -1.27 -3.76
CA SER A 29 -4.69 -0.17 -2.98
C SER A 29 -5.44 1.16 -3.19
N GLU A 30 -6.04 1.34 -4.37
CA GLU A 30 -6.91 2.46 -4.70
C GLU A 30 -8.16 2.54 -3.80
N HIS A 31 -8.67 1.40 -3.35
CA HIS A 31 -9.80 1.37 -2.43
C HIS A 31 -9.39 1.72 -1.00
N LEU A 32 -8.16 1.37 -0.60
CA LEU A 32 -7.60 1.81 0.68
C LEU A 32 -7.39 3.33 0.69
N LEU A 33 -6.93 3.90 -0.44
CA LEU A 33 -6.84 5.35 -0.62
C LEU A 33 -8.23 6.01 -0.60
N LEU A 34 -9.20 5.46 -1.31
CA LEU A 34 -10.58 5.96 -1.30
C LEU A 34 -11.19 5.89 0.11
N ALA A 35 -10.90 4.87 0.90
CA ALA A 35 -11.37 4.75 2.29
C ALA A 35 -10.70 5.74 3.27
N LEU A 36 -9.53 6.28 2.91
CA LEU A 36 -8.87 7.40 3.59
C LEU A 36 -9.50 8.74 3.20
N HIS A 37 -10.00 8.86 1.96
CA HIS A 37 -10.57 10.09 1.41
C HIS A 37 -11.97 9.84 0.77
N PRO A 38 -12.97 9.40 1.56
CA PRO A 38 -14.26 8.94 1.03
C PRO A 38 -15.04 10.01 0.27
N ASP A 39 -14.83 11.28 0.65
CA ASP A 39 -15.54 12.44 0.14
C ASP A 39 -14.79 13.16 -1.00
N ASN A 40 -13.66 12.63 -1.46
CA ASN A 40 -12.91 13.22 -2.56
C ASN A 40 -13.42 12.69 -3.92
N PRO A 41 -14.14 13.51 -4.72
CA PRO A 41 -14.73 13.05 -5.98
C PRO A 41 -13.68 12.75 -7.05
N ALA A 42 -12.52 13.43 -7.03
CA ALA A 42 -11.45 13.20 -7.99
C ALA A 42 -10.78 11.83 -7.78
N ILE A 43 -10.52 11.46 -6.52
CA ILE A 43 -10.03 10.12 -6.17
C ILE A 43 -11.06 9.05 -6.56
N ARG A 44 -12.34 9.29 -6.28
CA ARG A 44 -13.42 8.36 -6.68
C ARG A 44 -13.48 8.18 -8.21
N ALA A 45 -13.40 9.25 -8.97
CA ALA A 45 -13.40 9.20 -10.43
C ALA A 45 -12.18 8.45 -10.97
N ALA A 46 -10.99 8.68 -10.42
CA ALA A 46 -9.78 7.95 -10.78
C ALA A 46 -9.87 6.45 -10.43
N VAL A 47 -10.43 6.10 -9.27
CA VAL A 47 -10.70 4.70 -8.89
C VAL A 47 -11.64 4.02 -9.88
N HIS A 48 -12.72 4.71 -10.30
CA HIS A 48 -13.60 4.20 -11.35
C HIS A 48 -12.87 4.00 -12.69
N ALA A 49 -12.01 4.94 -13.07
CA ALA A 49 -11.23 4.85 -14.32
C ALA A 49 -10.22 3.70 -14.32
N ALA A 50 -9.79 3.23 -13.13
CA ALA A 50 -8.90 2.09 -12.99
C ALA A 50 -9.60 0.73 -13.24
N ALA A 51 -10.92 0.71 -13.32
CA ALA A 51 -11.68 -0.52 -13.58
C ALA A 51 -11.39 -1.08 -14.98
N PRO A 52 -11.55 -2.40 -15.19
CA PRO A 52 -11.86 -3.44 -14.20
C PRO A 52 -10.62 -4.02 -13.50
N LEU A 53 -9.42 -3.65 -13.94
CA LEU A 53 -8.18 -4.33 -13.53
C LEU A 53 -7.54 -3.75 -12.27
N GLY A 54 -7.94 -2.54 -11.87
CA GLY A 54 -7.43 -1.84 -10.69
C GLY A 54 -6.25 -0.92 -11.03
N ALA A 55 -5.90 -0.06 -10.07
CA ALA A 55 -4.96 1.03 -10.31
C ALA A 55 -3.52 0.55 -10.56
N GLY A 56 -3.12 -0.56 -9.96
CA GLY A 56 -1.81 -1.18 -10.25
C GLY A 56 -1.66 -1.57 -11.72
N ALA A 57 -2.71 -2.16 -12.32
CA ALA A 57 -2.70 -2.50 -13.74
C ALA A 57 -2.79 -1.27 -14.64
N ALA A 58 -3.50 -0.22 -14.21
CA ALA A 58 -3.53 1.06 -14.92
C ALA A 58 -2.13 1.72 -14.94
N ALA A 59 -1.42 1.71 -13.81
CA ALA A 59 -0.04 2.16 -13.72
C ALA A 59 0.89 1.34 -14.64
N ASP A 60 0.79 0.00 -14.60
CA ASP A 60 1.58 -0.88 -15.47
C ASP A 60 1.32 -0.59 -16.96
N ARG A 61 0.05 -0.37 -17.34
CA ARG A 61 -0.33 -0.01 -18.72
C ARG A 61 0.31 1.29 -19.16
N GLU A 62 0.31 2.31 -18.32
CA GLU A 62 0.91 3.62 -18.62
C GLU A 62 2.43 3.52 -18.79
N VAL A 63 3.10 2.75 -17.94
CA VAL A 63 4.55 2.48 -18.06
C VAL A 63 4.88 1.74 -19.36
N LEU A 64 4.01 0.82 -19.81
CA LEU A 64 4.20 0.03 -21.03
C LEU A 64 3.75 0.76 -22.30
N ALA A 65 2.98 1.84 -22.20
CA ALA A 65 2.42 2.55 -23.34
C ALA A 65 3.48 3.04 -24.34
N PRO A 66 4.62 3.63 -23.92
CA PRO A 66 5.68 4.07 -24.85
C PRO A 66 6.31 2.93 -25.64
N LEU A 67 6.26 1.70 -25.14
CA LEU A 67 6.82 0.53 -25.80
C LEU A 67 5.87 -0.07 -26.84
N GLY A 68 4.60 0.38 -26.88
CA GLY A 68 3.58 -0.16 -27.78
C GLY A 68 3.15 -1.60 -27.47
N VAL A 69 3.68 -2.23 -26.40
CA VAL A 69 3.44 -3.65 -26.06
C VAL A 69 2.38 -3.85 -24.98
N ALA A 70 1.70 -2.78 -24.53
CA ALA A 70 0.69 -2.88 -23.48
C ALA A 70 -0.45 -3.88 -23.81
N HIS A 71 -0.74 -4.08 -25.10
CA HIS A 71 -1.72 -5.04 -25.60
C HIS A 71 -1.22 -6.50 -25.63
N LEU A 72 0.11 -6.72 -25.57
CA LEU A 72 0.74 -8.04 -25.53
C LEU A 72 0.85 -8.59 -24.12
N VAL A 73 0.76 -7.72 -23.10
CA VAL A 73 0.78 -8.13 -21.71
C VAL A 73 -0.65 -8.39 -21.27
N ASP A 74 -0.96 -9.65 -20.98
CA ASP A 74 -2.20 -9.98 -20.30
C ASP A 74 -2.14 -9.44 -18.86
N LEU A 75 -2.63 -8.21 -18.68
CA LEU A 75 -2.69 -7.54 -17.38
C LEU A 75 -3.67 -8.26 -16.42
N THR A 76 -4.52 -9.16 -16.91
CA THR A 76 -5.33 -10.04 -16.06
C THR A 76 -4.49 -11.14 -15.41
N SER A 77 -3.34 -11.50 -16.02
CA SER A 77 -2.40 -12.49 -15.49
C SER A 77 -1.41 -11.93 -14.45
N VAL A 78 -1.42 -10.62 -14.21
CA VAL A 78 -0.58 -9.97 -13.19
C VAL A 78 -1.06 -10.31 -11.78
N ASP A 79 -2.33 -10.73 -11.64
CA ASP A 79 -2.88 -11.32 -10.41
C ASP A 79 -2.62 -12.83 -10.33
N ARG A 80 -1.38 -13.28 -10.53
CA ARG A 80 -1.01 -14.64 -10.13
C ARG A 80 -1.07 -14.75 -8.61
N PRO A 81 -1.57 -15.87 -8.05
CA PRO A 81 -1.31 -16.14 -6.64
C PRO A 81 0.21 -16.07 -6.42
N PRO A 82 0.68 -15.37 -5.37
CA PRO A 82 2.10 -15.15 -5.16
C PRO A 82 2.80 -16.49 -5.11
N ARG A 83 4.04 -16.56 -5.66
CA ARG A 83 4.86 -17.77 -5.60
C ARG A 83 4.90 -18.27 -4.15
N ARG A 84 4.83 -19.60 -3.95
CA ARG A 84 5.01 -20.21 -2.62
C ARG A 84 6.34 -19.71 -2.05
N GLU A 85 6.27 -18.85 -1.05
CA GLU A 85 7.43 -18.39 -0.30
C GLU A 85 8.05 -19.57 0.48
N PRO A 86 9.37 -19.51 0.75
CA PRO A 86 10.04 -20.54 1.54
C PRO A 86 9.42 -20.68 2.94
N LEU A 87 9.49 -21.92 3.43
CA LEU A 87 8.68 -22.62 4.46
C LEU A 87 8.59 -22.01 5.87
N LEU A 88 9.04 -20.78 6.11
CA LEU A 88 9.03 -20.17 7.45
C LEU A 88 8.73 -18.66 7.37
N PRO A 89 7.44 -18.30 7.34
CA PRO A 89 6.88 -17.63 8.51
C PRO A 89 5.52 -18.22 8.89
N LEU A 90 5.39 -18.67 10.14
CA LEU A 90 4.15 -19.16 10.71
C LEU A 90 3.04 -18.10 10.56
N GLY A 91 1.95 -18.44 9.88
CA GLY A 91 0.74 -17.62 9.82
C GLY A 91 0.52 -16.79 8.55
N VAL A 92 1.53 -16.61 7.68
CA VAL A 92 1.35 -15.82 6.44
C VAL A 92 0.40 -16.50 5.46
N ALA A 93 0.52 -17.82 5.29
CA ALA A 93 -0.43 -18.58 4.46
C ALA A 93 -1.88 -18.48 4.99
N LYS A 94 -2.07 -18.55 6.32
CA LYS A 94 -3.39 -18.37 6.95
C LYS A 94 -3.92 -16.95 6.79
N ALA A 95 -3.05 -15.93 6.90
CA ALA A 95 -3.41 -14.54 6.67
C ALA A 95 -3.84 -14.30 5.21
N ARG A 96 -3.11 -14.85 4.24
CA ARG A 96 -3.49 -14.80 2.81
C ARG A 96 -4.80 -15.54 2.53
N GLN A 97 -4.97 -16.74 3.09
CA GLN A 97 -6.23 -17.47 2.96
C GLN A 97 -7.41 -16.69 3.56
N ARG A 98 -7.21 -16.00 4.68
CA ARG A 98 -8.22 -15.11 5.25
C ARG A 98 -8.52 -13.93 4.33
N CYS A 99 -7.51 -13.29 3.73
CA CYS A 99 -7.69 -12.22 2.75
C CYS A 99 -8.44 -12.68 1.49
N ALA A 100 -8.18 -13.91 1.03
CA ALA A 100 -8.86 -14.51 -0.12
C ALA A 100 -10.33 -14.90 0.16
N ARG A 101 -10.71 -15.04 1.44
CA ARG A 101 -12.09 -15.27 1.87
C ARG A 101 -12.89 -13.97 2.06
N LEU A 102 -12.25 -12.81 1.95
CA LEU A 102 -12.96 -11.54 1.93
C LEU A 102 -13.73 -11.43 0.61
N ASP A 103 -14.83 -10.70 0.67
CA ASP A 103 -15.67 -10.40 -0.48
C ASP A 103 -15.73 -8.87 -0.66
N PRO A 104 -15.21 -8.29 -1.76
CA PRO A 104 -14.25 -8.92 -2.68
C PRO A 104 -12.87 -9.15 -2.01
N PRO A 105 -12.06 -10.10 -2.50
CA PRO A 105 -10.77 -10.44 -1.90
C PRO A 105 -9.78 -9.27 -1.95
N LEU A 106 -8.89 -9.19 -0.95
CA LEU A 106 -7.85 -8.15 -0.90
C LEU A 106 -6.77 -8.41 -1.96
N GLY A 107 -6.49 -7.43 -2.82
CA GLY A 107 -5.47 -7.53 -3.87
C GLY A 107 -4.04 -7.59 -3.32
N LEU A 108 -3.08 -8.03 -4.15
CA LEU A 108 -1.68 -8.19 -3.72
C LEU A 108 -1.02 -6.87 -3.35
N ASP A 109 -1.26 -5.81 -4.10
CA ASP A 109 -0.74 -4.48 -3.78
C ASP A 109 -1.27 -4.01 -2.42
N ALA A 110 -2.58 -4.14 -2.19
CA ALA A 110 -3.21 -3.81 -0.92
C ALA A 110 -2.65 -4.63 0.26
N GLN A 111 -2.42 -5.93 0.06
CA GLN A 111 -1.77 -6.80 1.06
C GLN A 111 -0.33 -6.34 1.35
N ALA A 112 0.46 -6.09 0.31
CA ALA A 112 1.86 -5.70 0.42
C ALA A 112 2.00 -4.34 1.11
N VAL A 113 1.14 -3.36 0.78
CA VAL A 113 1.12 -2.06 1.46
C VAL A 113 0.69 -2.19 2.92
N TYR A 114 -0.31 -3.01 3.22
CA TYR A 114 -0.70 -3.28 4.61
C TYR A 114 0.48 -3.87 5.40
N GLU A 115 1.19 -4.85 4.83
CA GLU A 115 2.37 -5.45 5.43
C GLU A 115 3.52 -4.45 5.62
N ALA A 116 3.73 -3.58 4.63
CA ALA A 116 4.72 -2.50 4.69
C ALA A 116 4.37 -1.48 5.79
N SER A 117 3.10 -1.13 5.94
CA SER A 117 2.62 -0.19 6.96
C SER A 117 2.81 -0.73 8.39
N LEU A 118 2.61 -2.03 8.57
CA LEU A 118 2.91 -2.72 9.83
C LEU A 118 4.40 -2.62 10.16
N ARG A 119 5.27 -2.93 9.18
CA ARG A 119 6.72 -2.80 9.35
C ARG A 119 7.16 -1.37 9.60
N LEU A 120 6.51 -0.41 8.97
CA LEU A 120 6.74 1.01 9.20
C LEU A 120 6.45 1.39 10.65
N ALA A 121 5.31 0.95 11.21
CA ALA A 121 4.99 1.17 12.63
C ALA A 121 6.05 0.58 13.56
N LEU A 122 6.50 -0.65 13.28
CA LEU A 122 7.57 -1.31 14.03
C LEU A 122 8.91 -0.57 13.91
N ALA A 123 9.27 -0.12 12.70
CA ALA A 123 10.49 0.62 12.43
C ALA A 123 10.51 1.99 13.12
N ARG A 124 9.33 2.62 13.23
CA ARG A 124 9.12 3.86 13.99
C ARG A 124 9.05 3.63 15.50
N ARG A 125 9.13 2.38 15.95
CA ARG A 125 9.03 1.95 17.37
C ARG A 125 7.69 2.34 18.00
N GLU A 126 6.62 2.30 17.20
CA GLU A 126 5.25 2.48 17.66
C GLU A 126 4.66 1.14 18.11
N ARG A 127 3.81 1.18 19.14
CA ARG A 127 3.19 -0.03 19.72
C ARG A 127 1.85 -0.39 19.06
N VAL A 128 1.33 0.52 18.24
CA VAL A 128 -0.01 0.42 17.64
C VAL A 128 0.11 0.66 16.14
N HIS A 129 -0.48 -0.23 15.34
CA HIS A 129 -0.63 -0.07 13.90
C HIS A 129 -1.83 0.82 13.60
N ARG A 130 -1.54 2.06 13.22
CA ARG A 130 -2.54 3.11 12.99
C ARG A 130 -2.78 3.43 11.50
N PRO A 131 -3.93 4.02 11.13
CA PRO A 131 -4.24 4.43 9.75
C PRO A 131 -3.15 5.27 9.05
N HIS A 132 -2.48 6.19 9.76
CA HIS A 132 -1.43 7.00 9.14
C HIS A 132 -0.23 6.18 8.66
N HIS A 133 0.07 5.03 9.28
CA HIS A 133 1.12 4.14 8.78
C HIS A 133 0.73 3.55 7.43
N LEU A 134 -0.55 3.21 7.28
CA LEU A 134 -1.09 2.71 6.01
C LEU A 134 -1.06 3.81 4.96
N ALA A 135 -1.52 5.01 5.29
CA ALA A 135 -1.46 6.16 4.39
C ALA A 135 -0.03 6.49 3.95
N MET A 136 0.93 6.53 4.88
CA MET A 136 2.34 6.74 4.55
C MET A 136 2.90 5.64 3.64
N ALA A 137 2.54 4.37 3.88
CA ALA A 137 3.00 3.27 3.04
C ALA A 137 2.37 3.31 1.63
N LEU A 138 1.07 3.62 1.51
CA LEU A 138 0.38 3.82 0.25
C LEU A 138 1.07 4.90 -0.59
N LEU A 139 1.25 6.09 -0.01
CA LEU A 139 1.85 7.23 -0.70
C LEU A 139 3.33 7.00 -1.07
N ALA A 140 4.08 6.29 -0.24
CA ALA A 140 5.53 6.16 -0.41
C ALA A 140 5.97 4.95 -1.26
N LEU A 141 5.10 3.95 -1.47
CA LEU A 141 5.46 2.71 -2.14
C LEU A 141 4.62 2.42 -3.38
N ASP A 142 3.31 2.70 -3.34
CA ASP A 142 2.37 2.02 -4.23
C ASP A 142 2.21 2.74 -5.58
N PRO A 143 2.55 2.09 -6.72
CA PRO A 143 2.41 2.68 -8.04
C PRO A 143 0.95 2.93 -8.42
N GLY A 144 0.03 2.07 -7.98
CA GLY A 144 -1.40 2.24 -8.23
C GLY A 144 -1.94 3.50 -7.54
N VAL A 145 -1.58 3.72 -6.28
CA VAL A 145 -1.90 4.97 -5.56
C VAL A 145 -1.29 6.18 -6.25
N ALA A 146 -0.03 6.08 -6.70
CA ALA A 146 0.59 7.18 -7.43
C ALA A 146 -0.16 7.51 -8.72
N TRP A 147 -0.60 6.50 -9.46
CA TRP A 147 -1.42 6.65 -10.65
C TRP A 147 -2.77 7.31 -10.35
N VAL A 148 -3.46 6.86 -9.30
CA VAL A 148 -4.75 7.45 -8.87
C VAL A 148 -4.59 8.92 -8.51
N LEU A 149 -3.55 9.28 -7.75
CA LEU A 149 -3.30 10.67 -7.37
C LEU A 149 -2.95 11.54 -8.58
N ALA A 150 -2.12 11.03 -9.49
CA ALA A 150 -1.79 11.74 -10.73
C ALA A 150 -3.04 11.98 -11.60
N THR A 151 -3.88 10.96 -11.76
CA THR A 151 -5.15 11.06 -12.51
C THR A 151 -6.14 12.00 -11.83
N ALA A 152 -6.13 12.07 -10.50
CA ALA A 152 -6.93 13.00 -9.71
C ALA A 152 -6.34 14.43 -9.65
N GLY A 153 -5.16 14.67 -10.24
CA GLY A 153 -4.48 15.98 -10.19
C GLY A 153 -3.93 16.34 -8.81
N LEU A 154 -3.61 15.35 -7.97
CA LEU A 154 -3.14 15.54 -6.59
C LEU A 154 -1.63 15.31 -6.47
N ASP A 155 -0.94 16.20 -5.76
CA ASP A 155 0.49 16.07 -5.50
C ASP A 155 0.77 15.07 -4.37
N ARG A 156 1.19 13.87 -4.77
CA ARG A 156 1.58 12.79 -3.85
C ARG A 156 2.72 13.17 -2.90
N GLU A 157 3.74 13.88 -3.38
CA GLU A 157 4.91 14.22 -2.57
C GLU A 157 4.56 15.25 -1.50
N ALA A 158 3.74 16.25 -1.86
CA ALA A 158 3.20 17.22 -0.90
C ALA A 158 2.35 16.51 0.17
N MET A 159 1.44 15.63 -0.24
CA MET A 159 0.60 14.85 0.69
C MET A 159 1.44 13.98 1.63
N LEU A 160 2.48 13.30 1.11
CA LEU A 160 3.38 12.49 1.94
C LEU A 160 4.17 13.36 2.92
N ALA A 161 4.69 14.51 2.47
CA ALA A 161 5.43 15.43 3.32
C ALA A 161 4.56 15.99 4.45
N GLU A 162 3.33 16.39 4.16
CA GLU A 162 2.35 16.85 5.15
C GLU A 162 2.04 15.75 6.16
N LEU A 163 1.78 14.54 5.70
CA LEU A 163 1.48 13.40 6.57
C LEU A 163 2.64 13.05 7.50
N VAL A 164 3.88 13.09 6.99
CA VAL A 164 5.09 12.86 7.80
C VAL A 164 5.29 13.98 8.82
N ALA A 165 4.99 15.24 8.46
CA ALA A 165 5.08 16.37 9.37
C ALA A 165 4.02 16.30 10.48
N GLN A 166 2.80 15.87 10.15
CA GLN A 166 1.70 15.71 11.10
C GLN A 166 1.94 14.55 12.07
N PHE A 167 2.54 13.47 11.60
CA PHE A 167 2.85 12.28 12.40
C PHE A 167 4.36 12.04 12.45
N PRO A 168 5.12 12.86 13.19
CA PRO A 168 6.55 12.65 13.33
C PRO A 168 6.84 11.37 14.15
N PRO A 169 7.98 10.70 13.92
CA PRO A 169 8.33 9.53 14.70
C PRO A 169 8.42 9.87 16.20
N PRO A 170 8.08 8.94 17.11
CA PRO A 170 8.02 9.23 18.54
C PRO A 170 9.37 9.73 19.06
N ARG A 171 9.35 10.88 19.75
CA ARG A 171 10.51 11.48 20.40
C ARG A 171 10.97 10.56 21.53
N ARG A 172 12.19 10.04 21.41
CA ARG A 172 12.85 9.19 22.42
C ARG A 172 14.20 9.79 22.78
N ASN A 173 14.86 9.23 23.80
CA ASN A 173 16.19 9.64 24.23
C ASN A 173 17.21 9.62 23.05
N ALA A 174 18.32 10.35 23.20
CA ALA A 174 19.31 10.54 22.13
C ALA A 174 19.86 9.20 21.58
N PHE A 175 20.09 8.22 22.45
CA PHE A 175 20.55 6.89 22.08
C PHE A 175 19.58 6.16 21.12
N LEU A 176 18.29 6.11 21.45
CA LEU A 176 17.29 5.47 20.59
C LEU A 176 17.03 6.24 19.29
N ARG A 177 17.34 7.55 19.25
CA ARG A 177 17.34 8.32 18.00
C ARG A 177 18.54 7.96 17.12
N ALA A 178 19.73 7.77 17.71
CA ALA A 178 20.93 7.34 17.00
C ALA A 178 20.78 5.92 16.43
N GLU A 179 20.30 4.95 17.23
CA GLU A 179 20.00 3.58 16.76
C GLU A 179 19.00 3.59 15.59
N ARG A 180 17.99 4.47 15.67
CA ARG A 180 17.02 4.63 14.58
C ARG A 180 17.67 5.14 13.31
N ARG A 181 18.61 6.09 13.40
CA ARG A 181 19.34 6.62 12.25
C ARG A 181 20.25 5.57 11.62
N ILE A 182 20.99 4.81 12.44
CA ILE A 182 21.94 3.79 11.96
C ILE A 182 21.21 2.69 11.18
N GLY A 183 20.10 2.17 11.71
CA GLY A 183 19.33 1.12 11.03
C GLY A 183 18.32 1.61 9.97
N ARG A 184 18.26 2.93 9.69
CA ARG A 184 17.22 3.53 8.84
C ARG A 184 17.26 2.97 7.42
N SER A 185 18.44 3.01 6.79
CA SER A 185 18.62 2.54 5.40
C SER A 185 18.34 1.04 5.27
N VAL A 186 18.76 0.24 6.25
CA VAL A 186 18.50 -1.22 6.26
C VAL A 186 17.01 -1.52 6.36
N ARG A 187 16.29 -0.85 7.27
CA ARG A 187 14.83 -1.03 7.42
C ARG A 187 14.06 -0.52 6.21
N HIS A 188 14.48 0.61 5.64
CA HIS A 188 13.94 1.14 4.40
C HIS A 188 14.05 0.12 3.27
N ASN A 189 15.27 -0.38 3.03
CA ASN A 189 15.55 -1.34 1.97
C ASN A 189 14.81 -2.65 2.19
N ASP A 190 14.66 -3.14 3.43
CA ASP A 190 13.88 -4.35 3.72
C ASP A 190 12.39 -4.17 3.38
N ILE A 191 11.79 -3.03 3.75
CA ILE A 191 10.38 -2.75 3.45
C ILE A 191 10.17 -2.66 1.94
N VAL A 192 11.00 -1.89 1.23
CA VAL A 192 10.91 -1.73 -0.23
C VAL A 192 11.10 -3.08 -0.93
N ARG A 193 12.16 -3.83 -0.58
CA ARG A 193 12.46 -5.13 -1.19
C ARG A 193 11.31 -6.13 -1.01
N ARG A 194 10.67 -6.17 0.17
CA ARG A 194 9.55 -7.09 0.42
C ARG A 194 8.28 -6.69 -0.32
N TYR A 195 8.01 -5.39 -0.40
CA TYR A 195 6.93 -4.88 -1.23
C TYR A 195 7.12 -5.33 -2.68
N GLN A 196 8.29 -5.02 -3.27
CA GLN A 196 8.63 -5.39 -4.64
C GLN A 196 8.61 -6.91 -4.86
N HIS A 197 9.06 -7.69 -3.88
CA HIS A 197 9.01 -9.16 -3.95
C HIS A 197 7.56 -9.69 -4.00
N THR A 198 6.65 -9.05 -3.25
CA THR A 198 5.26 -9.49 -3.14
C THR A 198 4.44 -9.09 -4.37
N THR A 199 4.64 -7.86 -4.85
CA THR A 199 3.85 -7.28 -5.96
C THR A 199 4.48 -7.52 -7.32
N GLY A 200 5.79 -7.79 -7.38
CA GLY A 200 6.55 -7.77 -8.63
C GLY A 200 6.75 -6.38 -9.22
N ARG A 201 6.26 -5.32 -8.56
CA ARG A 201 6.29 -3.93 -9.05
C ARG A 201 7.41 -3.14 -8.42
N ILE A 202 7.96 -2.20 -9.18
CA ILE A 202 8.94 -1.24 -8.66
C ILE A 202 8.19 -0.24 -7.77
N ALA A 203 8.55 -0.19 -6.49
CA ALA A 203 8.04 0.82 -5.57
C ALA A 203 8.38 2.24 -6.02
N THR A 204 7.48 3.19 -5.76
CA THR A 204 7.70 4.62 -6.06
C THR A 204 8.78 5.28 -5.20
N ALA A 205 9.16 4.61 -4.10
CA ALA A 205 10.35 4.79 -3.27
C ALA A 205 10.65 6.21 -2.73
N HIS A 206 9.83 6.69 -1.79
CA HIS A 206 10.15 7.84 -0.91
C HIS A 206 10.11 7.54 0.60
N LEU A 207 10.05 6.26 0.99
CA LEU A 207 9.99 5.84 2.41
C LEU A 207 11.18 6.32 3.27
N GLY A 208 12.30 6.72 2.66
CA GLY A 208 13.44 7.28 3.39
C GLY A 208 12.96 8.42 4.29
N ARG A 209 12.13 9.34 3.78
CA ARG A 209 11.60 10.49 4.52
C ARG A 209 10.65 10.11 5.67
N VAL A 210 10.13 8.88 5.68
CA VAL A 210 9.07 8.41 6.58
C VAL A 210 9.61 7.73 7.86
N LEU A 211 10.82 7.16 7.78
CA LEU A 211 11.53 6.43 8.85
C LEU A 211 12.41 7.34 9.72
#